data_AF-C6HFL2-F1
#
_entry.id   AF-C6HFL2-F1
#
_cell.length_a   1.000
_cell.length_b   1.000
_cell.length_c   1.000
_cell.angle_alpha   90.00
_cell.angle_beta   90.00
_cell.angle_gamma   90.00
#
_symmetry.space_group_name_H-M   'P 1'
#
loop_
_entity.id
_entity.type
_entity.pdbx_description
1 polymer ?
#
loop_
_entity_poly.entity_id
_entity_poly.type
_entity_poly.pdbx_seq_one_letter_code
_entity_poly.pdbx_strand_id
1 'polypeptide(L)'
;MKAECRLEQTDLHRYVGEDMSTYAVPRKLWEHPNPESSNLGQFRRRLERKTGLKFPTFLSLYDYSVNSRAAFWEFCWHDLNPIHSGTYTSVVDETARMDSIPEWFAGTYMNFAENILFTSSGSSGVSTAGKEDSKAAVTEVREGGAEGTRNITFGELRRRVGKLSQAMKAAGVKKGDRVAVVASNSIDTLVVFLALTALGGLFSSSSTDMGAKGILDRLLQIKPQWLFMDDWTVYNGKTIDLRS
;
A
#
# COMPACT_ATOMS: atom_id res chain seq x y z
N MET A 1 -10.91 -40.54 -26.52
CA MET A 1 -11.85 -39.41 -26.38
C MET A 1 -11.04 -38.13 -26.27
N LYS A 2 -10.56 -37.63 -27.41
CA LYS A 2 -9.84 -36.35 -27.54
C LYS A 2 -10.81 -35.40 -28.27
N ALA A 3 -11.13 -34.27 -27.65
CA ALA A 3 -11.84 -33.20 -28.31
C ALA A 3 -10.79 -32.21 -28.83
N GLU A 4 -10.54 -32.23 -30.13
CA GLU A 4 -9.82 -31.18 -30.84
C GLU A 4 -10.80 -30.02 -31.09
N CYS A 5 -10.51 -28.86 -30.51
CA CYS A 5 -11.23 -27.62 -30.82
C CYS A 5 -10.61 -27.02 -32.09
N ARG A 6 -11.22 -27.33 -33.23
CA ARG A 6 -10.90 -26.72 -34.53
C ARG A 6 -11.64 -25.38 -34.59
N LEU A 7 -10.96 -24.29 -34.25
CA LEU A 7 -11.47 -22.94 -34.52
C LEU A 7 -11.41 -22.71 -36.03
N GLU A 8 -12.58 -22.67 -36.67
CA GLU A 8 -12.68 -22.31 -38.08
C GLU A 8 -12.27 -20.85 -38.27
N GLN A 9 -11.43 -20.62 -39.27
CA GLN A 9 -10.81 -19.35 -39.64
C GLN A 9 -11.77 -18.43 -40.42
N THR A 10 -13.08 -18.56 -40.22
CA THR A 10 -14.13 -17.99 -41.09
C THR A 10 -14.79 -16.71 -40.56
N ASP A 11 -14.47 -16.25 -39.35
CA ASP A 11 -15.11 -15.06 -38.76
C ASP A 11 -14.23 -13.80 -38.70
N LEU A 12 -13.01 -13.80 -39.25
CA LEU A 12 -12.16 -12.60 -39.26
C LEU A 12 -12.39 -11.63 -40.44
N HIS A 13 -13.23 -12.00 -41.42
CA HIS A 13 -13.49 -11.16 -42.60
C HIS A 13 -14.83 -10.41 -42.57
N ARG A 14 -15.66 -10.60 -41.53
CA ARG A 14 -16.95 -9.88 -41.40
C ARG A 14 -16.86 -8.48 -40.77
N TYR A 15 -15.70 -8.10 -40.23
CA TYR A 15 -15.49 -6.80 -39.57
C TYR A 15 -14.54 -5.86 -40.33
N VAL A 16 -14.52 -5.92 -41.67
CA VAL A 16 -13.69 -5.01 -42.50
C VAL A 16 -14.56 -4.03 -43.32
N GLY A 17 -15.84 -3.86 -42.94
CA GLY A 17 -16.78 -3.03 -43.71
C GLY A 17 -17.71 -2.13 -42.89
N GLU A 18 -17.66 -2.15 -41.56
CA GLU A 18 -18.48 -1.24 -40.75
C GLU A 18 -17.69 0.04 -40.45
N ASP A 19 -18.26 1.14 -40.93
CA ASP A 19 -17.80 2.50 -40.70
C ASP A 19 -17.74 2.77 -39.18
N MET A 20 -16.52 2.79 -38.64
CA MET A 20 -16.19 3.16 -37.25
C MET A 20 -16.69 4.58 -36.89
N SER A 21 -17.24 5.35 -37.83
CA SER A 21 -17.92 6.64 -37.59
C SER A 21 -19.23 6.51 -36.80
N THR A 22 -19.80 5.31 -36.67
CA THR A 22 -21.15 5.10 -36.11
C THR A 22 -21.21 4.92 -34.59
N TYR A 23 -20.07 4.73 -33.90
CA TYR A 23 -20.06 4.70 -32.44
C TYR A 23 -20.02 6.13 -31.89
N ALA A 24 -21.18 6.62 -31.45
CA ALA A 24 -21.27 7.90 -30.75
C ALA A 24 -20.31 7.89 -29.55
N VAL A 25 -19.35 8.83 -29.54
CA VAL A 25 -18.45 9.01 -28.40
C VAL A 25 -19.30 9.17 -27.14
N PRO A 26 -19.13 8.30 -26.12
CA PRO A 26 -19.95 8.35 -24.93
C PRO A 26 -19.93 9.75 -24.31
N ARG A 27 -21.11 10.24 -23.92
CA ARG A 27 -21.23 11.57 -23.30
C ARG A 27 -20.36 11.64 -22.04
N LYS A 28 -19.37 12.54 -22.03
CA LYS A 28 -18.57 12.85 -20.84
C LYS A 28 -19.49 13.31 -19.70
N LEU A 29 -19.51 12.56 -18.60
CA LEU A 29 -20.41 12.83 -17.47
C LEU A 29 -19.90 13.93 -16.55
N TRP A 30 -18.57 14.02 -16.40
CA TRP A 30 -17.92 14.97 -15.52
C TRP A 30 -16.44 15.11 -15.92
N GLU A 31 -15.87 16.28 -15.67
CA GLU A 31 -14.43 16.50 -15.68
C GLU A 31 -14.01 17.39 -14.52
N HIS A 32 -12.81 17.14 -14.02
CA HIS A 32 -12.23 18.00 -13.00
C HIS A 32 -12.02 19.42 -13.58
N PRO A 33 -12.42 20.51 -12.89
CA PRO A 33 -12.32 21.87 -13.43
C PRO A 33 -10.89 22.30 -13.78
N ASN A 34 -9.89 21.70 -13.14
CA ASN A 34 -8.48 21.93 -13.43
C ASN A 34 -7.68 20.62 -13.26
N PRO A 35 -7.64 19.73 -14.26
CA PRO A 35 -6.96 18.43 -14.13
C PRO A 35 -5.47 18.58 -13.78
N GLU A 36 -4.87 19.68 -14.22
CA GLU A 36 -3.47 20.02 -13.97
C GLU A 36 -3.17 20.31 -12.50
N SER A 37 -4.13 20.78 -11.69
CA SER A 37 -3.88 21.03 -10.28
C SER A 37 -3.83 19.77 -9.42
N SER A 38 -4.34 18.64 -9.93
CA SER A 38 -4.33 17.36 -9.22
C SER A 38 -2.90 16.84 -8.97
N ASN A 39 -2.73 15.95 -7.99
CA ASN A 39 -1.44 15.31 -7.74
C ASN A 39 -0.91 14.58 -8.99
N LEU A 40 -1.80 13.93 -9.75
CA LEU A 40 -1.44 13.24 -10.98
C LEU A 40 -1.03 14.22 -12.10
N GLY A 41 -1.74 15.34 -12.24
CA GLY A 41 -1.37 16.40 -13.19
C GLY A 41 -0.02 17.02 -12.87
N GLN A 42 0.24 17.30 -11.59
CA GLN A 42 1.54 17.80 -11.13
C GLN A 42 2.66 16.77 -11.34
N PHE A 43 2.42 15.51 -10.99
CA PHE A 43 3.34 14.39 -11.24
C PHE A 43 3.69 14.29 -12.73
N ARG A 44 2.68 14.28 -13.59
CA ARG A 44 2.84 14.23 -15.05
C ARG A 44 3.74 15.36 -15.54
N ARG A 45 3.51 16.60 -15.09
CA ARG A 45 4.37 17.75 -15.48
C ARG A 45 5.82 17.60 -15.03
N ARG A 46 6.06 17.03 -13.84
CA ARG A 46 7.43 16.76 -13.37
C ARG A 46 8.09 15.68 -14.24
N LEU A 47 7.35 14.62 -14.59
CA LEU A 47 7.84 13.57 -15.47
C LEU A 47 8.15 14.11 -16.88
N GLU A 48 7.23 14.85 -17.50
CA GLU A 48 7.46 15.49 -18.82
C GLU A 48 8.69 16.40 -18.81
N ARG A 49 8.91 17.15 -17.72
CA ARG A 49 10.09 18.01 -17.59
C ARG A 49 11.38 17.19 -17.50
N LYS A 50 11.35 16.05 -16.81
CA LYS A 50 12.52 15.18 -16.63
C LYS A 50 12.86 14.41 -17.91
N THR A 51 11.86 13.92 -18.64
CA THR A 51 12.06 13.05 -19.81
C THR A 51 12.06 13.80 -21.14
N GLY A 52 11.48 15.00 -21.20
CA GLY A 52 11.23 15.73 -22.45
C GLY A 52 10.04 15.19 -23.25
N LEU A 53 9.39 14.11 -22.77
CA LEU A 53 8.22 13.51 -23.40
C LEU A 53 6.94 14.29 -23.07
N LYS A 54 5.87 14.00 -23.82
CA LYS A 54 4.52 14.57 -23.61
C LYS A 54 3.51 13.47 -23.39
N PHE A 55 2.64 13.68 -22.40
CA PHE A 55 1.59 12.73 -22.02
C PHE A 55 0.22 13.44 -22.07
N PRO A 56 -0.33 13.71 -23.27
CA PRO A 56 -1.56 14.49 -23.41
C PRO A 56 -2.77 13.84 -22.72
N THR A 57 -2.77 12.50 -22.56
CA THR A 57 -3.85 11.73 -21.94
C THR A 57 -3.32 10.84 -20.83
N PHE A 58 -4.21 10.41 -19.93
CA PHE A 58 -3.88 9.37 -18.95
C PHE A 58 -3.34 8.09 -19.63
N LEU A 59 -3.95 7.69 -20.76
CA LEU A 59 -3.52 6.51 -21.51
C LEU A 59 -2.08 6.64 -22.00
N SER A 60 -1.67 7.80 -22.53
CA SER A 60 -0.26 7.99 -22.94
C SER A 60 0.74 7.91 -21.77
N LEU A 61 0.33 8.35 -20.57
CA LEU A 61 1.15 8.21 -19.35
C LEU A 61 1.20 6.74 -18.89
N TYR A 62 0.07 6.04 -18.94
CA TYR A 62 -0.05 4.63 -18.62
C TYR A 62 0.77 3.76 -19.58
N ASP A 63 0.70 4.02 -20.87
CA ASP A 63 1.47 3.29 -21.88
C ASP A 63 2.98 3.44 -21.61
N TYR A 64 3.42 4.64 -21.20
CA TYR A 64 4.80 4.85 -20.80
C TYR A 64 5.18 4.09 -19.52
N SER A 65 4.30 4.08 -18.50
CA SER A 65 4.59 3.37 -17.24
C SER A 65 4.71 1.85 -17.40
N VAL A 66 4.04 1.29 -18.40
CA VAL A 66 4.09 -0.13 -18.75
C VAL A 66 5.26 -0.44 -19.69
N ASN A 67 5.42 0.32 -20.78
CA ASN A 67 6.42 0.03 -21.82
C ASN A 67 7.83 0.56 -21.49
N SER A 68 7.97 1.42 -20.48
CA SER A 68 9.25 1.94 -19.99
C SER A 68 9.31 1.85 -18.47
N ARG A 69 8.99 0.65 -17.96
CA ARG A 69 8.72 0.38 -16.55
C ARG A 69 9.90 0.74 -15.64
N ALA A 70 11.12 0.32 -15.98
CA ALA A 70 12.31 0.67 -15.19
C ALA A 70 12.50 2.18 -15.08
N ALA A 71 12.42 2.91 -16.19
CA ALA A 71 12.57 4.37 -16.22
C ALA A 71 11.44 5.10 -15.47
N PHE A 72 10.19 4.62 -15.62
CA PHE A 72 9.05 5.18 -14.89
C PHE A 72 9.19 5.02 -13.37
N TRP A 73 9.57 3.82 -12.91
CA TRP A 73 9.73 3.58 -11.47
C TRP A 73 10.99 4.23 -10.91
N GLU A 74 12.06 4.38 -11.70
CA GLU A 74 13.21 5.21 -11.33
C GLU A 74 12.78 6.66 -11.07
N PHE A 75 11.95 7.20 -11.97
CA PHE A 75 11.38 8.54 -11.77
C PHE A 75 10.53 8.61 -10.50
N CYS A 76 9.64 7.64 -10.26
CA CYS A 76 8.84 7.57 -9.04
C CYS A 76 9.72 7.52 -7.78
N TRP A 77 10.82 6.76 -7.79
CA TRP A 77 11.76 6.68 -6.68
C TRP A 77 12.32 8.06 -6.32
N HIS A 78 12.76 8.81 -7.33
CA HIS A 78 13.30 10.16 -7.13
C HIS A 78 12.24 11.20 -6.77
N ASP A 79 11.04 11.10 -7.35
CA ASP A 79 9.94 12.04 -7.11
C ASP A 79 9.33 11.87 -5.71
N LEU A 80 9.19 10.63 -5.25
CA LEU A 80 8.69 10.29 -3.91
C LEU A 80 9.77 10.48 -2.83
N ASN A 81 11.04 10.30 -3.21
CA ASN A 81 12.20 10.44 -2.33
C ASN A 81 12.02 9.71 -0.98
N PRO A 82 11.82 8.38 -0.98
CA PRO A 82 11.61 7.63 0.25
C PRO A 82 12.86 7.67 1.14
N ILE A 83 12.68 7.45 2.44
CA ILE A 83 13.79 7.17 3.36
C ILE A 83 14.28 5.76 3.05
N HIS A 84 15.54 5.65 2.66
CA HIS A 84 16.18 4.38 2.35
C HIS A 84 17.67 4.42 2.70
N SER A 85 18.28 3.24 2.74
CA SER A 85 19.73 3.06 2.81
C SER A 85 20.19 2.18 1.64
N GLY A 86 21.49 2.18 1.39
CA GLY A 86 22.07 1.48 0.23
C GLY A 86 21.85 2.20 -1.08
N THR A 87 22.28 1.56 -2.16
CA THR A 87 22.21 2.06 -3.53
C THR A 87 21.77 0.93 -4.46
N TYR A 88 21.22 1.28 -5.62
CA TYR A 88 20.87 0.33 -6.66
C TYR A 88 21.61 0.68 -7.95
N THR A 89 21.95 -0.33 -8.74
CA THR A 89 22.51 -0.18 -10.09
C THR A 89 21.46 -0.32 -11.18
N SER A 90 20.37 -1.02 -10.88
CA SER A 90 19.25 -1.28 -11.79
C SER A 90 17.94 -1.28 -11.02
N VAL A 91 16.88 -0.74 -11.64
CA VAL A 91 15.55 -0.70 -11.01
C VAL A 91 14.90 -2.08 -10.98
N VAL A 92 14.89 -2.81 -12.08
CA VAL A 92 14.34 -4.17 -12.19
C VAL A 92 14.91 -4.81 -13.44
N ASP A 93 15.10 -6.13 -13.43
CA ASP A 93 15.37 -6.89 -14.66
C ASP A 93 14.08 -7.00 -15.49
N GLU A 94 14.05 -6.31 -16.63
CA GLU A 94 12.89 -6.31 -17.54
C GLU A 94 12.81 -7.57 -18.41
N THR A 95 13.85 -8.38 -18.45
CA THR A 95 13.88 -9.67 -19.16
C THR A 95 13.42 -10.84 -18.29
N ALA A 96 13.32 -10.62 -16.98
CA ALA A 96 12.92 -11.62 -16.03
C ALA A 96 11.51 -12.16 -16.32
N ARG A 97 11.36 -13.47 -16.21
CA ARG A 97 10.05 -14.13 -16.36
C ARG A 97 9.14 -13.78 -15.18
N MET A 98 7.84 -13.74 -15.41
CA MET A 98 6.85 -13.39 -14.38
C MET A 98 6.89 -14.34 -13.16
N ASP A 99 7.23 -15.61 -13.37
CA ASP A 99 7.35 -16.64 -12.33
C ASP A 99 8.64 -16.53 -11.49
N SER A 100 9.60 -15.70 -11.92
CA SER A 100 10.87 -15.51 -11.21
C SER A 100 10.84 -14.46 -10.11
N ILE A 101 9.78 -13.64 -10.03
CA ILE A 101 9.61 -12.55 -9.04
C ILE A 101 10.87 -11.65 -9.00
N PRO A 102 11.09 -10.80 -10.03
CA PRO A 102 12.32 -10.02 -10.12
C PRO A 102 12.47 -9.06 -8.93
N GLU A 103 13.71 -8.89 -8.48
CA GLU A 103 14.04 -7.90 -7.46
C GLU A 103 13.91 -6.47 -8.00
N TRP A 104 13.33 -5.61 -7.17
CA TRP A 104 13.21 -4.19 -7.46
C TRP A 104 14.19 -3.40 -6.59
N PHE A 105 14.92 -2.47 -7.22
CA PHE A 105 15.92 -1.61 -6.57
C PHE A 105 16.94 -2.42 -5.74
N ALA A 106 17.46 -3.50 -6.34
CA ALA A 106 18.39 -4.41 -5.69
C ALA A 106 19.59 -3.65 -5.09
N GLY A 107 19.85 -3.88 -3.79
CA GLY A 107 20.86 -3.16 -3.00
C GLY A 107 20.31 -2.02 -2.13
N THR A 108 19.02 -1.69 -2.23
CA THR A 108 18.35 -0.75 -1.32
C THR A 108 17.65 -1.45 -0.16
N TYR A 109 17.57 -0.76 0.98
CA TYR A 109 16.86 -1.22 2.16
C TYR A 109 16.00 -0.08 2.71
N MET A 110 14.75 -0.40 3.02
CA MET A 110 13.77 0.56 3.55
C MET A 110 13.07 -0.02 4.77
N ASN A 111 12.60 0.88 5.64
CA ASN A 111 11.67 0.54 6.69
C ASN A 111 10.31 1.19 6.42
N PHE A 112 9.25 0.37 6.41
CA PHE A 112 7.89 0.85 6.16
C PHE A 112 7.43 1.84 7.25
N ALA A 113 7.59 1.48 8.52
CA ALA A 113 7.18 2.34 9.63
C ALA A 113 7.94 3.67 9.64
N GLU A 114 9.24 3.65 9.31
CA GLU A 114 10.04 4.86 9.16
C GLU A 114 9.47 5.81 8.11
N ASN A 115 9.15 5.30 6.92
CA ASN A 115 8.57 6.10 5.84
C ASN A 115 7.15 6.60 6.14
N ILE A 116 6.39 5.91 7.02
CA ILE A 116 5.10 6.40 7.51
C ILE A 116 5.28 7.50 8.56
N LEU A 117 6.20 7.33 9.51
CA LEU A 117 6.35 8.20 10.68
C LEU A 117 7.22 9.44 10.44
N PHE A 118 8.10 9.38 9.46
CA PHE A 118 9.08 10.41 9.14
C PHE A 118 9.08 10.75 7.65
N THR A 119 9.84 11.77 7.28
CA THR A 119 10.00 12.24 5.91
C THR A 119 11.49 12.37 5.59
N SER A 120 11.89 11.98 4.38
CA SER A 120 13.27 12.16 3.90
C SER A 120 13.64 13.64 3.87
N SER A 121 14.83 13.98 4.36
CA SER A 121 15.42 15.32 4.27
C SER A 121 16.55 15.39 3.23
N GLY A 122 16.60 14.43 2.29
CA GLY A 122 17.65 14.31 1.28
C GLY A 122 18.43 13.01 1.42
N SER A 123 19.64 12.97 0.85
CA SER A 123 20.37 11.73 0.53
C SER A 123 20.65 10.76 1.70
N SER A 124 20.52 11.18 2.97
CA SER A 124 20.61 10.26 4.12
C SER A 124 19.93 10.78 5.40
N GLY A 125 19.14 11.86 5.31
CA GLY A 125 18.60 12.52 6.49
C GLY A 125 17.14 12.17 6.75
N VAL A 126 16.78 12.03 8.02
CA VAL A 126 15.40 11.81 8.47
C VAL A 126 14.91 13.09 9.13
N SER A 127 13.71 13.54 8.75
CA SER A 127 13.05 14.72 9.33
C SER A 127 11.59 14.43 9.66
N THR A 128 10.94 15.41 10.28
CA THR A 128 9.49 15.42 10.54
C THR A 128 8.78 16.46 9.68
N ALA A 129 9.40 16.95 8.59
CA ALA A 129 8.76 17.94 7.72
C ALA A 129 7.46 17.38 7.13
N GLY A 130 6.36 18.13 7.29
CA GLY A 130 5.02 17.66 6.91
C GLY A 130 4.38 16.68 7.89
N LYS A 131 5.13 16.19 8.88
CA LYS A 131 4.74 15.20 9.92
C LYS A 131 5.22 15.64 11.31
N GLU A 132 5.15 16.95 11.56
CA GLU A 132 5.62 17.59 12.78
C GLU A 132 4.86 17.08 14.00
N ASP A 133 5.49 17.10 15.19
CA ASP A 133 4.97 16.47 16.41
C ASP A 133 3.55 16.89 16.76
N SER A 134 3.16 18.13 16.48
CA SER A 134 1.83 18.68 16.78
C SER A 134 0.78 18.41 15.71
N LYS A 135 1.16 17.95 14.50
CA LYS A 135 0.20 17.68 13.44
C LYS A 135 -0.60 16.43 13.73
N ALA A 136 -1.89 16.48 13.42
CA ALA A 136 -2.76 15.32 13.47
C ALA A 136 -2.22 14.22 12.54
N ALA A 137 -2.07 13.01 13.07
CA ALA A 137 -1.66 11.83 12.31
C ALA A 137 -2.85 10.92 12.03
N VAL A 138 -3.68 10.68 13.05
CA VAL A 138 -4.78 9.72 12.97
C VAL A 138 -5.98 10.24 13.76
N THR A 139 -7.14 10.15 13.13
CA THR A 139 -8.45 10.33 13.75
C THR A 139 -9.17 8.99 13.74
N GLU A 140 -9.45 8.46 14.93
CA GLU A 140 -10.23 7.25 15.15
C GLU A 140 -11.67 7.63 15.49
N VAL A 141 -12.60 6.98 14.81
CA VAL A 141 -14.03 7.07 15.07
C VAL A 141 -14.54 5.65 15.18
N ARG A 142 -15.03 5.28 16.37
CA ARG A 142 -15.67 3.98 16.61
C ARG A 142 -17.16 4.06 16.32
N GLU A 143 -17.78 2.89 16.16
CA GLU A 143 -19.19 2.81 15.83
C GLU A 143 -20.07 3.58 16.82
N GLY A 144 -21.06 4.30 16.29
CA GLY A 144 -22.03 5.05 17.10
C GLY A 144 -21.45 6.19 17.92
N GLY A 145 -20.16 6.54 17.73
CA GLY A 145 -19.46 7.49 18.59
C GLY A 145 -19.34 7.01 20.04
N ALA A 146 -19.46 5.70 20.29
CA ALA A 146 -19.53 5.13 21.64
C ALA A 146 -18.33 5.50 22.53
N GLU A 147 -17.16 5.71 21.92
CA GLU A 147 -15.91 6.11 22.59
C GLU A 147 -15.50 7.56 22.27
N GLY A 148 -16.35 8.30 21.56
CA GLY A 148 -16.02 9.61 21.00
C GLY A 148 -14.99 9.55 19.88
N THR A 149 -14.72 10.70 19.27
CA THR A 149 -13.64 10.84 18.29
C THR A 149 -12.30 10.98 19.00
N ARG A 150 -11.36 10.08 18.73
CA ARG A 150 -10.01 10.12 19.28
C ARG A 150 -9.04 10.61 18.22
N ASN A 151 -8.27 11.64 18.55
CA ASN A 151 -7.22 12.17 17.67
C ASN A 151 -5.87 11.94 18.32
N ILE A 152 -4.89 11.53 17.53
CA ILE A 152 -3.48 11.53 17.95
C ILE A 152 -2.62 12.25 16.94
N THR A 153 -1.61 12.93 17.47
CA THR A 153 -0.60 13.63 16.70
C THR A 153 0.52 12.71 16.24
N PHE A 154 1.35 13.15 15.30
CA PHE A 154 2.54 12.39 14.87
C PHE A 154 3.53 12.16 16.02
N GLY A 155 3.69 13.12 16.94
CA GLY A 155 4.57 12.96 18.11
C GLY A 155 4.08 11.85 19.05
N GLU A 156 2.77 11.82 19.31
CA GLU A 156 2.15 10.76 20.13
C GLU A 156 2.21 9.40 19.46
N LEU A 157 1.96 9.34 18.15
CA LEU A 157 2.06 8.11 17.37
C LEU A 157 3.48 7.55 17.43
N ARG A 158 4.49 8.39 17.14
CA ARG A 158 5.91 8.01 17.22
C ARG A 158 6.30 7.49 18.60
N ARG A 159 5.86 8.15 19.67
CA ARG A 159 6.13 7.70 21.05
C ARG A 159 5.49 6.35 21.35
N ARG A 160 4.25 6.12 20.93
CA ARG A 160 3.55 4.83 21.14
C ARG A 160 4.20 3.71 20.34
N VAL A 161 4.50 3.94 19.07
CA VAL A 161 5.21 2.99 18.20
C VAL A 161 6.60 2.69 18.73
N GLY A 162 7.36 3.71 19.13
CA GLY A 162 8.67 3.56 19.75
C GLY A 162 8.61 2.72 21.03
N LYS A 163 7.66 3.00 21.92
CA LYS A 163 7.50 2.23 23.17
C LYS A 163 7.15 0.76 22.88
N LEU A 164 6.17 0.50 22.01
CA LEU A 164 5.75 -0.87 21.71
C LEU A 164 6.82 -1.65 20.95
N SER A 165 7.53 -1.03 19.99
CA SER A 165 8.61 -1.69 19.27
C SER A 165 9.77 -2.09 20.21
N GLN A 166 10.13 -1.24 21.18
CA GLN A 166 11.13 -1.63 22.19
C GLN A 166 10.61 -2.76 23.09
N ALA A 167 9.33 -2.74 23.48
CA ALA A 167 8.74 -3.82 24.27
C ALA A 167 8.72 -5.15 23.49
N MET A 168 8.31 -5.14 22.22
CA MET A 168 8.34 -6.31 21.32
C MET A 168 9.77 -6.83 21.14
N LYS A 169 10.74 -5.94 20.94
CA LYS A 169 12.16 -6.30 20.85
C LYS A 169 12.66 -6.95 22.13
N ALA A 170 12.30 -6.40 23.30
CA ALA A 170 12.65 -6.96 24.61
C ALA A 170 11.98 -8.32 24.86
N ALA A 171 10.76 -8.51 24.34
CA ALA A 171 10.04 -9.79 24.36
C ALA A 171 10.60 -10.81 23.34
N GLY A 172 11.59 -10.42 22.51
CA GLY A 172 12.30 -11.33 21.62
C GLY A 172 11.81 -11.36 20.17
N VAL A 173 10.95 -10.42 19.75
CA VAL A 173 10.55 -10.28 18.34
C VAL A 173 11.75 -9.92 17.47
N LYS A 174 11.94 -10.66 16.36
CA LYS A 174 13.02 -10.48 15.39
C LYS A 174 12.47 -10.22 13.98
N LYS A 175 13.34 -9.72 13.10
CA LYS A 175 13.05 -9.58 11.66
C LYS A 175 12.58 -10.93 11.09
N GLY A 176 11.46 -10.92 10.38
CA GLY A 176 10.84 -12.12 9.80
C GLY A 176 9.89 -12.89 10.73
N ASP A 177 9.81 -12.54 12.02
CA ASP A 177 8.80 -13.11 12.90
C ASP A 177 7.40 -12.64 12.51
N ARG A 178 6.43 -13.54 12.63
CA ARG A 178 5.03 -13.27 12.28
C ARG A 178 4.27 -12.97 13.55
N VAL A 179 3.51 -11.88 13.54
CA VAL A 179 2.62 -11.50 14.63
C VAL A 179 1.21 -11.38 14.07
N ALA A 180 0.31 -12.11 14.70
CA ALA A 180 -1.11 -12.09 14.37
C ALA A 180 -1.81 -10.99 15.18
N VAL A 181 -2.84 -10.38 14.58
CA VAL A 181 -3.71 -9.42 15.24
C VAL A 181 -5.17 -9.74 14.95
N VAL A 182 -5.95 -9.97 16.00
CA VAL A 182 -7.41 -10.12 15.94
C VAL A 182 -8.02 -8.94 16.68
N ALA A 183 -8.13 -7.82 15.97
CA ALA A 183 -8.53 -6.56 16.58
C ALA A 183 -9.34 -5.71 15.61
N SER A 184 -10.09 -4.80 16.18
CA SER A 184 -10.91 -3.83 15.49
C SER A 184 -10.03 -2.80 14.78
N ASN A 185 -10.59 -2.08 13.80
CA ASN A 185 -9.88 -0.98 13.13
C ASN A 185 -9.65 0.18 14.11
N SER A 186 -8.46 0.22 14.71
CA SER A 186 -8.13 1.09 15.84
C SER A 186 -6.73 1.70 15.72
N ILE A 187 -6.51 2.79 16.45
CA ILE A 187 -5.18 3.36 16.64
C ILE A 187 -4.24 2.34 17.28
N ASP A 188 -4.73 1.51 18.20
CA ASP A 188 -3.92 0.48 18.84
C ASP A 188 -3.46 -0.60 17.86
N THR A 189 -4.34 -1.04 16.95
CA THR A 189 -4.00 -1.94 15.83
C THR A 189 -2.96 -1.32 14.90
N LEU A 190 -3.10 -0.03 14.58
CA LEU A 190 -2.10 0.70 13.80
C LEU A 190 -0.75 0.79 14.53
N VAL A 191 -0.75 1.04 15.84
CA VAL A 191 0.47 1.09 16.65
C VAL A 191 1.16 -0.28 16.66
N VAL A 192 0.42 -1.38 16.80
CA VAL A 192 0.97 -2.75 16.69
C VAL A 192 1.59 -2.99 15.30
N PHE A 193 0.89 -2.61 14.23
CA PHE A 193 1.38 -2.75 12.86
C PHE A 193 2.68 -1.97 12.62
N LEU A 194 2.73 -0.70 13.01
CA LEU A 194 3.91 0.15 12.84
C LEU A 194 5.07 -0.28 13.75
N ALA A 195 4.80 -0.71 14.98
CA ALA A 195 5.82 -1.21 15.88
C ALA A 195 6.47 -2.51 15.36
N LEU A 196 5.67 -3.42 14.81
CA LEU A 196 6.18 -4.66 14.25
C LEU A 196 6.98 -4.43 12.96
N THR A 197 6.46 -3.61 12.05
CA THR A 197 7.14 -3.30 10.78
C THR A 197 8.42 -2.49 11.00
N ALA A 198 8.50 -1.68 12.07
CA ALA A 198 9.75 -1.05 12.51
C ALA A 198 10.86 -2.08 12.84
N LEU A 199 10.49 -3.27 13.33
CA LEU A 199 11.42 -4.37 13.61
C LEU A 199 11.65 -5.30 12.41
N GLY A 200 10.97 -5.07 11.29
CA GLY A 200 10.99 -5.96 10.12
C GLY A 200 10.21 -7.27 10.33
N GLY A 201 9.25 -7.28 11.26
CA GLY A 201 8.32 -8.40 11.43
C GLY A 201 7.19 -8.40 10.39
N LEU A 202 6.50 -9.52 10.30
CA LEU A 202 5.42 -9.78 9.34
C LEU A 202 4.06 -9.69 10.06
N PHE A 203 3.25 -8.73 9.64
CA PHE A 203 1.93 -8.49 10.21
C PHE A 203 0.87 -9.33 9.49
N SER A 204 0.00 -9.99 10.25
CA SER A 204 -1.19 -10.65 9.71
C SER A 204 -2.40 -10.33 10.59
N SER A 205 -3.44 -9.73 10.01
CA SER A 205 -4.66 -9.40 10.75
C SER A 205 -5.84 -10.30 10.39
N SER A 206 -6.79 -10.37 11.31
CA SER A 206 -8.16 -10.86 11.09
C SER A 206 -9.11 -9.95 11.84
N SER A 207 -10.27 -9.69 11.26
CA SER A 207 -11.30 -8.87 11.89
C SER A 207 -12.01 -9.62 13.02
N THR A 208 -12.58 -8.87 13.97
CA THR A 208 -13.25 -9.40 15.16
C THR A 208 -14.60 -10.08 14.86
N ASP A 209 -15.13 -9.90 13.65
CA ASP A 209 -16.35 -10.56 13.16
C ASP A 209 -16.09 -11.97 12.59
N MET A 210 -14.83 -12.35 12.41
CA MET A 210 -14.46 -13.68 11.96
C MET A 210 -14.61 -14.71 13.08
N GLY A 211 -15.33 -15.80 12.80
CA GLY A 211 -15.45 -16.90 13.75
C GLY A 211 -14.10 -17.56 14.08
N ALA A 212 -13.97 -18.07 15.31
CA ALA A 212 -12.72 -18.65 15.85
C ALA A 212 -12.07 -19.69 14.93
N LYS A 213 -12.87 -20.56 14.29
CA LYS A 213 -12.35 -21.54 13.31
C LYS A 213 -11.65 -20.88 12.12
N GLY A 214 -12.26 -19.84 11.55
CA GLY A 214 -11.69 -19.12 10.40
C GLY A 214 -10.43 -18.34 10.75
N ILE A 215 -10.31 -17.88 12.00
CA ILE A 215 -9.06 -17.30 12.53
C ILE A 215 -8.02 -18.41 12.66
N LEU A 216 -8.35 -19.52 13.34
CA LEU A 216 -7.45 -20.64 13.56
C LEU A 216 -6.89 -21.20 12.25
N ASP A 217 -7.73 -21.42 11.24
CA ASP A 217 -7.32 -21.95 9.93
C ASP A 217 -6.29 -21.05 9.22
N ARG A 218 -6.33 -19.72 9.46
CA ARG A 218 -5.30 -18.78 8.97
C ARG A 218 -4.04 -18.84 9.82
N LEU A 219 -4.19 -18.84 11.14
CA LEU A 219 -3.04 -18.83 12.07
C LEU A 219 -2.21 -20.11 11.97
N LEU A 220 -2.82 -21.25 11.68
CA LEU A 220 -2.12 -22.53 11.49
C LEU A 220 -1.16 -22.52 10.28
N GLN A 221 -1.45 -21.72 9.25
CA GLN A 221 -0.60 -21.61 8.07
C GLN A 221 0.64 -20.76 8.34
N ILE A 222 0.48 -19.66 9.08
CA ILE A 222 1.56 -18.68 9.30
C ILE A 222 2.32 -18.90 10.61
N LYS A 223 1.80 -19.68 11.55
CA LYS A 223 2.42 -20.03 12.85
C LYS A 223 3.03 -18.79 13.53
N PRO A 224 2.19 -17.81 13.93
CA PRO A 224 2.67 -16.57 14.51
C PRO A 224 3.31 -16.84 15.88
N GLN A 225 4.30 -16.04 16.24
CA GLN A 225 4.94 -16.11 17.56
C GLN A 225 4.12 -15.38 18.62
N TRP A 226 3.38 -14.35 18.21
CA TRP A 226 2.58 -13.51 19.09
C TRP A 226 1.20 -13.26 18.49
N LEU A 227 0.21 -13.10 19.35
CA LEU A 227 -1.15 -12.70 19.01
C LEU A 227 -1.52 -11.47 19.85
N PHE A 228 -1.92 -10.39 19.17
CA PHE A 228 -2.65 -9.30 19.80
C PHE A 228 -4.13 -9.51 19.54
N MET A 229 -4.96 -9.36 20.55
CA MET A 229 -6.39 -9.59 20.43
C MET A 229 -7.16 -8.57 21.27
N ASP A 230 -8.21 -8.00 20.69
CA ASP A 230 -9.18 -7.22 21.46
C ASP A 230 -9.97 -8.17 22.39
N ASP A 231 -10.29 -7.70 23.59
CA ASP A 231 -11.13 -8.43 24.54
C ASP A 231 -12.63 -8.29 24.24
N TRP A 232 -13.03 -7.23 23.56
CA TRP A 232 -14.39 -7.00 23.08
C TRP A 232 -14.41 -6.11 21.83
N THR A 233 -15.56 -6.09 21.14
CA THR A 233 -15.81 -5.18 20.02
C THR A 233 -17.25 -4.64 20.10
N VAL A 234 -17.50 -3.49 19.49
CA VAL A 234 -18.87 -3.00 19.23
C VAL A 234 -19.18 -3.20 17.76
N TYR A 235 -20.31 -3.86 17.49
CA TYR A 235 -20.86 -4.02 16.15
C TYR A 235 -22.39 -3.91 16.15
N ASN A 236 -22.93 -3.08 15.27
CA ASN A 236 -24.37 -2.79 15.17
C ASN A 236 -24.99 -2.39 16.53
N GLY A 237 -24.31 -1.48 17.24
CA GLY A 237 -24.67 -0.99 18.56
C GLY A 237 -24.58 -2.01 19.70
N LYS A 238 -24.07 -3.22 19.44
CA LYS A 238 -23.95 -4.29 20.45
C LYS A 238 -22.50 -4.54 20.81
N THR A 239 -22.23 -4.67 22.10
CA THR A 239 -20.94 -5.12 22.62
C THR A 239 -20.86 -6.64 22.55
N ILE A 240 -19.79 -7.15 21.93
CA ILE A 240 -19.50 -8.56 21.74
C ILE A 240 -18.22 -8.87 22.51
N ASP A 241 -18.28 -9.83 23.43
CA ASP A 241 -17.10 -10.36 24.14
C ASP A 241 -16.36 -11.33 23.21
N LEU A 242 -15.05 -11.17 23.09
CA LEU A 242 -14.21 -11.97 22.19
C LEU A 242 -13.42 -13.06 22.95
N ARG A 243 -13.58 -13.16 24.28
CA ARG A 243 -12.83 -14.11 25.13
C ARG A 243 -13.53 -15.45 25.30
N SER A 244 -14.81 -15.55 24.93
CA SER A 244 -15.67 -16.73 25.10
C SER A 244 -15.63 -17.69 23.91
#